data_AF-A0A1M7LFV4-F1
#
_entry.id   AF-A0A1M7LFV4-F1
#
_cell.length_a   1.000
_cell.length_b   1.000
_cell.length_c   1.000
_cell.angle_alpha   90.00
_cell.angle_beta   90.00
_cell.angle_gamma   90.00
#
_symmetry.space_group_name_H-M   'P 1'
#
loop_
_entity.id
_entity.type
_entity.pdbx_description
1 polymer ?
#
loop_
_entity_poly.entity_id
_entity_poly.type
_entity_poly.pdbx_seq_one_letter_code
_entity_poly.pdbx_strand_id
1 'polypeptide(L)'
;MCNDKKAIFKNDENQNIGEILEQKDPRSIYVLLHAFYTYYTTLMCLDNCLNNKLFNEKQQMEATGRIGFYLGKCSRDIEILEELIIHFSGIENILTGAGINLYTLIKSKFIEVFEKWNPLIKHFDYSNQPYNFTFKSFAEINTK
;
A
#
# COMPACT_ATOMS: atom_id res chain seq x y z
N MET A 1 9.04 1.40 -11.33
CA MET A 1 7.88 2.00 -12.04
C MET A 1 8.36 2.47 -13.41
N CYS A 2 7.54 2.31 -14.46
CA CYS A 2 7.93 2.66 -15.83
C CYS A 2 8.35 4.15 -15.89
N ASN A 3 9.47 4.46 -16.53
CA ASN A 3 9.90 5.85 -16.73
C ASN A 3 8.95 6.62 -17.65
N ASP A 4 8.12 5.91 -18.41
CA ASP A 4 7.07 6.51 -19.23
C ASP A 4 5.77 6.64 -18.45
N LYS A 5 5.60 7.80 -17.80
CA LYS A 5 4.39 8.14 -17.06
C LYS A 5 3.16 8.23 -17.97
N LYS A 6 3.32 8.63 -19.24
CA LYS A 6 2.21 8.73 -20.21
C LYS A 6 1.65 7.36 -20.59
N ALA A 7 2.44 6.30 -20.39
CA ALA A 7 1.93 4.94 -20.54
C ALA A 7 0.93 4.55 -19.44
N ILE A 8 0.92 5.24 -18.29
CA ILE A 8 0.12 4.88 -17.10
C ILE A 8 -1.01 5.87 -16.83
N PHE A 9 -0.75 7.19 -16.94
CA PHE A 9 -1.70 8.24 -16.59
C PHE A 9 -2.32 8.87 -17.84
N LYS A 10 -3.61 9.20 -17.77
CA LYS A 10 -4.32 9.94 -18.83
C LYS A 10 -4.32 11.45 -18.61
N ASN A 11 -4.41 11.88 -17.36
CA ASN A 11 -4.38 13.29 -16.97
C ASN A 11 -3.01 13.65 -16.38
N ASP A 12 -2.82 14.92 -16.01
CA ASP A 12 -1.63 15.36 -15.30
C ASP A 12 -1.49 14.60 -13.97
N GLU A 13 -0.48 13.73 -13.91
CA GLU A 13 -0.24 12.89 -12.75
C GLU A 13 0.25 13.67 -11.53
N ASN A 14 0.62 14.94 -11.71
CA ASN A 14 1.15 15.80 -10.66
C ASN A 14 0.06 16.61 -9.95
N GLN A 15 -1.20 16.48 -10.35
CA GLN A 15 -2.32 17.09 -9.62
C GLN A 15 -2.30 16.69 -8.14
N ASN A 16 -2.49 17.68 -7.27
CA ASN A 16 -2.47 17.51 -5.82
C ASN A 16 -3.78 16.88 -5.33
N ILE A 17 -3.67 15.82 -4.53
CA ILE A 17 -4.83 15.08 -4.01
C ILE A 17 -5.64 15.93 -3.04
N GLY A 18 -4.97 16.66 -2.16
CA GLY A 18 -5.61 17.54 -1.18
C GLY A 18 -6.41 18.68 -1.82
N GLU A 19 -5.95 19.21 -2.96
CA GLU A 19 -6.69 20.21 -3.73
C GLU A 19 -7.92 19.60 -4.42
N ILE A 20 -7.81 18.38 -4.96
CA ILE A 20 -8.93 17.70 -5.66
C ILE A 20 -10.04 17.28 -4.69
N LEU A 21 -9.65 16.74 -3.53
CA LEU A 21 -10.56 16.11 -2.56
C LEU A 21 -10.81 16.97 -1.31
N GLU A 22 -10.30 18.21 -1.30
CA GLU A 22 -10.44 19.15 -0.17
C GLU A 22 -9.95 18.58 1.18
N GLN A 23 -8.85 17.81 1.15
CA GLN A 23 -8.30 17.13 2.32
C GLN A 23 -6.82 17.44 2.56
N LYS A 24 -6.30 17.06 3.74
CA LYS A 24 -4.88 17.24 4.09
C LYS A 24 -4.01 16.12 3.52
N ASP A 25 -3.89 16.07 2.19
CA ASP A 25 -2.95 15.19 1.49
C ASP A 25 -2.07 15.97 0.52
N PRO A 26 -0.77 16.20 0.84
CA PRO A 26 0.12 16.97 -0.02
C PRO A 26 0.62 16.16 -1.23
N ARG A 27 0.28 14.88 -1.32
CA ARG A 27 0.76 14.00 -2.40
C ARG A 27 0.06 14.32 -3.72
N SER A 28 0.73 14.00 -4.81
CA SER A 28 0.09 13.93 -6.12
C SER A 28 -0.48 12.54 -6.41
N ILE A 29 -1.34 12.45 -7.43
CA ILE A 29 -1.88 11.17 -7.92
C ILE A 29 -0.73 10.20 -8.29
N TYR A 30 0.35 10.71 -8.88
CA TYR A 30 1.56 9.94 -9.16
C TYR A 30 2.16 9.31 -7.90
N VAL A 31 2.31 10.10 -6.83
CA VAL A 31 2.91 9.63 -5.57
C VAL A 31 2.02 8.56 -4.93
N LEU A 32 0.69 8.69 -5.01
CA LEU A 32 -0.24 7.65 -4.56
C LEU A 32 -0.06 6.34 -5.33
N LEU A 33 -0.04 6.37 -6.67
CA LEU A 33 0.21 5.16 -7.46
C LEU A 33 1.61 4.56 -7.25
N HIS A 34 2.61 5.41 -7.04
CA HIS A 34 3.95 4.95 -6.70
C HIS A 34 3.99 4.24 -5.33
N ALA A 35 3.20 4.71 -4.36
CA ALA A 35 3.06 4.05 -3.07
C ALA A 35 2.49 2.64 -3.23
N PHE A 36 1.44 2.46 -4.04
CA PHE A 36 0.90 1.12 -4.34
C PHE A 36 1.95 0.15 -4.90
N TYR A 37 2.79 0.60 -5.83
CA TYR A 37 3.88 -0.25 -6.36
C TYR A 37 4.89 -0.63 -5.26
N THR A 38 5.19 0.29 -4.36
CA THR A 38 6.09 0.06 -3.23
C THR A 38 5.48 -0.93 -2.22
N TYR A 39 4.19 -0.81 -1.93
CA TYR A 39 3.49 -1.79 -1.10
C TYR A 39 3.48 -3.16 -1.76
N TYR A 40 3.13 -3.24 -3.05
CA TYR A 40 3.10 -4.50 -3.81
C TYR A 40 4.44 -5.24 -3.71
N THR A 41 5.53 -4.57 -4.04
CA THR A 41 6.87 -5.18 -4.01
C THR A 41 7.26 -5.59 -2.59
N THR A 42 7.02 -4.74 -1.59
CA THR A 42 7.31 -5.05 -0.19
C THR A 42 6.52 -6.27 0.30
N LEU A 43 5.20 -6.29 0.07
CA LEU A 43 4.33 -7.38 0.49
C LEU A 43 4.69 -8.68 -0.23
N MET A 44 4.97 -8.65 -1.53
CA MET A 44 5.44 -9.82 -2.28
C MET A 44 6.73 -10.41 -1.68
N CYS A 45 7.73 -9.56 -1.41
CA CYS A 45 9.00 -10.02 -0.87
C CYS A 45 8.84 -10.61 0.54
N LEU A 46 8.13 -9.92 1.44
CA LEU A 46 7.94 -10.40 2.81
C LEU A 46 7.11 -11.68 2.85
N ASP A 47 6.02 -11.74 2.08
CA ASP A 47 5.15 -12.92 1.99
C ASP A 47 5.94 -14.15 1.49
N ASN A 48 6.74 -13.98 0.42
CA ASN A 48 7.57 -15.05 -0.11
C ASN A 48 8.66 -15.51 0.87
N CYS A 49 9.33 -14.60 1.58
CA CYS A 49 10.34 -14.97 2.57
C CYS A 49 9.73 -15.76 3.74
N LEU A 50 8.53 -15.38 4.19
CA LEU A 50 7.80 -16.10 5.23
C LEU A 50 7.36 -17.49 4.76
N ASN A 51 6.84 -17.62 3.53
CA ASN A 51 6.44 -18.90 2.94
C ASN A 51 7.59 -19.91 2.85
N ASN A 52 8.77 -19.41 2.48
CA ASN A 52 9.97 -20.22 2.32
C ASN A 52 10.74 -20.42 3.64
N LYS A 53 10.18 -19.98 4.78
CA LYS A 53 10.78 -20.11 6.12
C LYS A 53 12.22 -19.58 6.20
N LEU A 54 12.51 -18.50 5.47
CA LEU A 54 13.85 -17.91 5.38
C LEU A 54 14.23 -17.06 6.61
N PHE A 55 13.29 -16.84 7.52
CA PHE A 55 13.44 -15.96 8.67
C PHE A 55 13.48 -16.73 9.99
N ASN A 56 14.37 -16.30 10.90
CA ASN A 56 14.31 -16.70 12.30
C ASN A 56 13.11 -16.07 13.02
N GLU A 57 12.81 -16.48 14.26
CA GLU A 57 11.62 -16.02 15.00
C GLU A 57 11.50 -14.49 15.10
N LYS A 58 12.61 -13.81 15.42
CA LYS A 58 12.64 -12.34 15.50
C LYS A 58 12.33 -11.71 14.14
N GLN A 59 12.94 -12.22 13.07
CA GLN A 59 12.70 -11.75 11.71
C GLN A 59 11.27 -12.04 11.24
N GLN A 60 10.66 -13.15 11.66
CA GLN A 60 9.27 -13.47 11.36
C GLN A 60 8.31 -12.49 12.04
N MET A 61 8.55 -12.17 13.32
CA MET A 61 7.77 -11.16 14.04
C MET A 61 7.91 -9.77 13.40
N GLU A 62 9.12 -9.39 13.00
CA GLU A 62 9.34 -8.14 12.28
C GLU A 62 8.63 -8.12 10.91
N ALA A 63 8.78 -9.19 10.12
CA ALA A 63 8.19 -9.29 8.80
C ALA A 63 6.65 -9.25 8.85
N THR A 64 6.04 -9.98 9.79
CA THR A 64 4.58 -9.97 9.97
C THR A 64 4.07 -8.61 10.48
N GLY A 65 4.81 -7.95 11.38
CA GLY A 65 4.50 -6.57 11.79
C GLY A 65 4.59 -5.58 10.61
N ARG A 66 5.61 -5.70 9.76
CA ARG A 66 5.73 -4.90 8.53
C ARG A 66 4.58 -5.16 7.56
N ILE A 67 4.21 -6.42 7.35
CA ILE A 67 3.06 -6.78 6.50
C ILE A 67 1.81 -6.07 6.99
N GLY A 68 1.46 -6.18 8.27
CA GLY A 68 0.23 -5.55 8.76
C GLY A 68 0.28 -4.03 8.73
N PHE A 69 1.44 -3.41 9.00
CA PHE A 69 1.63 -1.97 8.86
C PHE A 69 1.39 -1.49 7.42
N TYR A 70 1.97 -2.18 6.43
CA TYR A 70 1.80 -1.80 5.02
C TYR A 70 0.43 -2.16 4.46
N LEU A 71 -0.21 -3.22 4.95
CA LEU A 71 -1.61 -3.51 4.60
C LEU A 71 -2.53 -2.39 5.11
N GLY A 72 -2.32 -1.90 6.34
CA GLY A 72 -3.07 -0.77 6.87
C GLY A 72 -2.88 0.52 6.05
N LYS A 73 -1.64 0.82 5.63
CA LYS A 73 -1.36 1.94 4.73
C LYS A 73 -2.02 1.79 3.36
N CYS A 74 -1.88 0.61 2.75
CA CYS A 74 -2.44 0.32 1.45
C CYS A 74 -3.97 0.40 1.46
N SER A 75 -4.64 -0.04 2.53
CA SER A 75 -6.09 0.09 2.68
C SER A 75 -6.55 1.56 2.63
N ARG A 76 -5.89 2.44 3.39
CA ARG A 76 -6.21 3.89 3.37
C ARG A 76 -5.94 4.52 2.02
N ASP A 77 -4.85 4.13 1.37
CA ASP A 77 -4.54 4.64 0.03
C ASP A 77 -5.55 4.15 -1.02
N ILE A 78 -6.10 2.93 -0.88
CA ILE A 78 -7.21 2.44 -1.73
C ILE A 78 -8.45 3.31 -1.55
N GLU A 79 -8.83 3.67 -0.33
CA GLU A 79 -9.97 4.56 -0.04
C GLU A 79 -9.79 5.91 -0.75
N ILE A 80 -8.60 6.51 -0.67
CA ILE A 80 -8.27 7.77 -1.36
C ILE A 80 -8.41 7.62 -2.88
N LEU A 81 -7.93 6.51 -3.45
CA LEU A 81 -8.08 6.28 -4.89
C LEU A 81 -9.55 6.09 -5.28
N GLU A 82 -10.37 5.45 -4.44
CA GLU A 82 -11.81 5.29 -4.68
C GLU A 82 -12.52 6.65 -4.69
N GLU A 83 -12.17 7.58 -3.79
CA GLU A 83 -12.66 8.96 -3.82
C GLU A 83 -12.23 9.71 -5.11
N LEU A 84 -10.98 9.55 -5.53
CA LEU A 84 -10.51 10.12 -6.81
C LEU A 84 -11.30 9.54 -8.00
N ILE A 85 -11.55 8.24 -8.02
CA ILE A 85 -12.32 7.58 -9.09
C ILE A 85 -13.74 8.18 -9.16
N ILE A 86 -14.37 8.43 -8.02
CA ILE A 86 -15.68 9.08 -7.96
C ILE A 86 -15.58 10.51 -8.51
N HIS A 87 -14.60 11.30 -8.04
CA HIS A 87 -14.40 12.68 -8.49
C HIS A 87 -14.21 12.77 -10.03
N PHE A 88 -13.37 11.92 -10.60
CA PHE A 88 -13.11 11.88 -12.04
C PHE A 88 -14.13 11.07 -12.84
N SER A 89 -15.20 10.58 -12.21
CA SER A 89 -16.25 9.78 -12.86
C SER A 89 -15.74 8.52 -13.57
N GLY A 90 -14.73 7.86 -13.00
CA GLY A 90 -14.17 6.61 -13.52
C GLY A 90 -12.65 6.52 -13.43
N ILE A 91 -12.13 5.31 -13.16
CA ILE A 91 -10.68 5.06 -13.13
C ILE A 91 -10.05 5.23 -14.52
N GLU A 92 -10.83 4.99 -15.56
CA GLU A 92 -10.49 5.22 -16.95
C GLU A 92 -10.36 6.70 -17.31
N ASN A 93 -10.76 7.63 -16.45
CA ASN A 93 -10.48 9.05 -16.63
C ASN A 93 -9.19 9.47 -15.92
N ILE A 94 -8.61 8.62 -15.08
CA ILE A 94 -7.34 8.87 -14.39
C ILE A 94 -6.20 8.10 -15.07
N LEU A 95 -6.44 6.83 -15.42
CA LEU A 95 -5.43 5.89 -15.89
C LEU A 95 -5.70 5.41 -17.32
N THR A 96 -4.61 5.06 -18.00
CA THR A 96 -4.68 4.32 -19.26
C THR A 96 -5.08 2.86 -19.00
N GLY A 97 -5.38 2.09 -20.05
CA GLY A 97 -5.62 0.65 -19.90
C GLY A 97 -4.45 -0.10 -19.26
N ALA A 98 -3.20 0.31 -19.54
CA ALA A 98 -2.02 -0.25 -18.89
C ALA A 98 -1.94 0.14 -17.41
N GLY A 99 -2.30 1.37 -17.06
CA GLY A 99 -2.38 1.81 -15.66
C GLY A 99 -3.45 1.07 -14.87
N ILE A 100 -4.63 0.84 -15.46
CA ILE A 100 -5.69 0.04 -14.85
C ILE A 100 -5.20 -1.40 -14.60
N ASN A 101 -4.62 -2.05 -15.62
CA ASN A 101 -4.10 -3.42 -15.47
C ASN A 101 -3.04 -3.51 -14.36
N LEU A 102 -2.14 -2.53 -14.26
CA LEU A 102 -1.15 -2.45 -13.19
C LEU A 102 -1.82 -2.33 -11.82
N TYR A 103 -2.77 -1.42 -11.67
CA TYR A 103 -3.49 -1.25 -10.41
C TYR A 103 -4.28 -2.50 -10.02
N THR A 104 -4.96 -3.13 -10.97
CA THR A 104 -5.68 -4.40 -10.74
C THR A 104 -4.73 -5.48 -10.22
N LEU A 105 -3.56 -5.65 -10.83
CA LEU A 105 -2.55 -6.60 -10.36
C LEU A 105 -2.13 -6.33 -8.91
N ILE A 106 -1.90 -5.05 -8.57
CA ILE A 106 -1.52 -4.64 -7.21
C ILE A 106 -2.66 -4.92 -6.23
N LYS A 107 -3.90 -4.52 -6.56
CA LYS A 107 -5.09 -4.72 -5.71
C LYS A 107 -5.34 -6.21 -5.46
N SER A 108 -5.21 -7.05 -6.49
CA SER A 108 -5.34 -8.51 -6.33
C SER A 108 -4.30 -9.08 -5.37
N LYS A 109 -3.02 -8.68 -5.48
CA LYS A 109 -1.99 -9.16 -4.55
C LYS A 109 -2.19 -8.63 -3.13
N PHE A 110 -2.68 -7.39 -2.98
CA PHE A 110 -3.07 -6.85 -1.68
C PHE A 110 -4.15 -7.72 -1.02
N ILE A 111 -5.22 -8.06 -1.74
CA ILE A 111 -6.31 -8.90 -1.22
C ILE A 111 -5.77 -10.28 -0.79
N GLU A 112 -4.97 -10.92 -1.64
CA GLU A 112 -4.37 -12.23 -1.34
C GLU A 112 -3.55 -12.21 -0.04
N VAL A 113 -2.66 -11.21 0.10
CA VAL A 113 -1.81 -11.07 1.29
C VAL A 113 -2.66 -10.66 2.51
N PHE A 114 -3.67 -9.81 2.33
CA PHE A 114 -4.58 -9.43 3.40
C PHE A 114 -5.32 -10.65 3.94
N GLU A 115 -6.01 -11.42 3.11
CA GLU A 115 -6.79 -12.59 3.53
C GLU A 115 -5.94 -13.60 4.31
N LYS A 116 -4.71 -13.81 3.85
CA LYS A 116 -3.77 -14.72 4.48
C LYS A 116 -3.29 -14.26 5.85
N TRP A 117 -2.88 -13.00 5.98
CA TRP A 117 -2.20 -12.51 7.19
C TRP A 117 -3.15 -11.84 8.18
N ASN A 118 -4.33 -11.39 7.75
CA ASN A 118 -5.35 -10.71 8.58
C ASN A 118 -5.67 -11.46 9.89
N PRO A 119 -5.81 -12.80 9.92
CA PRO A 119 -6.06 -13.51 11.19
C PRO A 119 -5.01 -13.26 12.27
N LEU A 120 -3.75 -13.05 11.88
CA LEU A 120 -2.64 -12.74 12.78
C LEU A 120 -2.56 -11.24 13.07
N ILE A 121 -2.52 -10.42 12.02
CA ILE A 121 -2.18 -9.00 12.15
C ILE A 121 -3.31 -8.13 12.71
N LYS A 122 -4.57 -8.59 12.68
CA LYS A 122 -5.72 -7.84 13.23
C LYS A 122 -5.61 -7.56 14.73
N HIS A 123 -4.73 -8.27 15.41
CA HIS A 123 -4.44 -8.12 16.83
C HIS A 123 -3.22 -7.25 17.12
N PHE A 124 -2.51 -6.80 16.09
CA PHE A 124 -1.34 -5.95 16.25
C PHE A 124 -1.75 -4.48 16.47
N ASP A 125 -1.07 -3.83 17.41
CA ASP A 125 -1.17 -2.40 17.66
C ASP A 125 -0.03 -1.65 16.95
N TYR A 126 -0.37 -0.59 16.23
CA TYR A 126 0.57 0.29 15.53
C TYR A 126 0.53 1.73 16.06
N SER A 127 -0.14 1.98 17.18
CA SER A 127 -0.39 3.30 17.76
C SER A 127 0.90 4.10 18.05
N ASN A 128 2.01 3.42 18.32
CA ASN A 128 3.31 4.03 18.59
C ASN A 128 4.26 4.06 17.37
N GLN A 129 3.79 3.69 16.18
CA GLN A 129 4.64 3.69 14.98
C GLN A 129 4.83 5.09 14.42
N PRO A 130 6.06 5.47 14.02
CA PRO A 130 6.26 6.64 13.20
C PRO A 130 5.79 6.39 11.76
N TYR A 131 5.95 7.38 10.87
CA TYR A 131 5.53 7.23 9.47
C TYR A 131 6.14 6.00 8.78
N ASN A 132 7.39 5.67 9.09
CA ASN A 132 8.04 4.45 8.65
C ASN A 132 8.01 3.41 9.78
N PHE A 133 7.73 2.16 9.45
CA PHE A 133 7.70 1.08 10.43
C PHE A 133 9.06 0.94 11.15
N THR A 134 9.03 0.79 12.48
CA THR A 134 10.19 0.42 13.28
C THR A 134 9.89 -0.79 14.14
N PHE A 135 10.75 -1.81 14.06
CA PHE A 135 10.55 -3.03 14.83
C PHE A 135 10.66 -2.78 16.34
N LYS A 136 11.51 -1.84 16.76
CA LYS A 136 11.65 -1.48 18.17
C LYS A 136 10.32 -1.01 18.76
N SER A 137 9.71 0.02 18.19
CA SER A 137 8.41 0.51 18.66
C SER A 137 7.34 -0.57 18.54
N PHE A 138 7.36 -1.38 17.48
CA PHE A 138 6.37 -2.44 17.31
C PHE A 138 6.46 -3.48 18.44
N ALA A 139 7.66 -3.96 18.73
CA ALA A 139 7.91 -4.95 19.77
C ALA A 139 7.60 -4.42 21.17
N GLU A 140 7.77 -3.11 21.44
CA GLU A 140 7.48 -2.50 22.75
C GLU A 140 6.01 -2.65 23.19
N ILE A 141 5.06 -2.62 22.25
CA ILE A 141 3.62 -2.68 22.55
C ILE A 141 2.94 -3.96 22.05
N ASN A 142 3.65 -4.79 21.28
CA ASN A 142 3.17 -6.09 20.79
C ASN A 142 3.98 -7.27 21.37
N THR A 143 4.45 -7.14 22.61
CA THR A 143 5.00 -8.28 23.35
C THR A 143 3.87 -9.27 23.66
N LYS A 144 3.99 -10.49 23.11
CA LYS A 144 3.37 -11.65 23.74
C LYS A 144 4.13 -12.02 25.00
#